data_AF-A0A847F042-F1
#
_entry.id   AF-A0A847F042-F1
#
_cell.length_a   1.000
_cell.length_b   1.000
_cell.length_c   1.000
_cell.angle_alpha   90.00
_cell.angle_beta   90.00
_cell.angle_gamma   90.00
#
_symmetry.space_group_name_H-M   'P 1'
#
loop_
_entity.id
_entity.type
_entity.pdbx_description
1 polymer ?
#
loop_
_entity_poly.entity_id
_entity_poly.type
_entity_poly.pdbx_seq_one_letter_code
_entity_poly.pdbx_strand_id
1 'polypeptide(L)'
;MKGRNGQPFSFVANGVNVLVIPQSMAESAIVIDNQLFLSEALVLPDNDQLRLISQQADNRVHVYPASKRPLKAQGAVVRVDKPLFNGFDSYSVVFEVQKPDVTFTKISANKYTVRVNSDISTLNDVFLRIDYVGDRALAFIDGTLLTDHFYHGRPWELSLRAKAAALKQQDMVLFFHPLHADYEQVKTMTALPEFEQGTLLNIRGFEVVAEYKASLTN
;
A
#
# COMPACT_ATOMS: atom_id res chain seq x y z
N MET A 1 20.56 -34.38 -3.57
CA MET A 1 19.48 -33.79 -2.76
C MET A 1 18.51 -33.12 -3.70
N LYS A 2 17.20 -33.41 -3.63
CA LYS A 2 16.24 -32.89 -4.62
C LYS A 2 15.08 -32.20 -3.89
N GLY A 3 14.99 -30.88 -4.05
CA GLY A 3 13.79 -30.12 -3.72
C GLY A 3 12.64 -30.47 -4.66
N ARG A 4 11.41 -30.22 -4.24
CA ARG A 4 10.23 -30.25 -5.13
C ARG A 4 10.13 -28.89 -5.84
N ASN A 5 9.74 -28.91 -7.12
CA ASN A 5 9.63 -27.66 -7.89
C ASN A 5 8.64 -26.70 -7.20
N GLY A 6 9.03 -25.43 -7.05
CA GLY A 6 8.23 -24.39 -6.40
C GLY A 6 8.08 -24.52 -4.88
N GLN A 7 8.83 -25.40 -4.20
CA GLN A 7 8.78 -25.56 -2.74
C GLN A 7 10.15 -25.31 -2.11
N PRO A 8 10.21 -24.61 -0.96
CA PRO A 8 11.44 -24.47 -0.22
C PRO A 8 11.83 -25.81 0.41
N PHE A 9 13.12 -25.98 0.63
CA PHE A 9 13.66 -27.13 1.33
C PHE A 9 14.96 -26.73 2.04
N SER A 10 15.27 -27.45 3.11
CA SER A 10 16.49 -27.21 3.89
C SER A 10 17.37 -28.45 3.93
N PHE A 11 18.67 -28.24 4.12
CA PHE A 11 19.65 -29.30 4.23
C PHE A 11 20.92 -28.89 4.94
N VAL A 12 21.71 -29.89 5.35
CA VAL A 12 23.03 -29.65 5.96
C VAL A 12 24.12 -29.86 4.91
N ALA A 13 25.01 -28.88 4.76
CA ALA A 13 26.24 -29.00 4.00
C ALA A 13 27.41 -28.48 4.84
N ASN A 14 28.44 -29.32 5.05
CA ASN A 14 29.61 -28.98 5.86
C ASN A 14 29.27 -28.44 7.26
N GLY A 15 28.22 -28.98 7.89
CA GLY A 15 27.75 -28.54 9.21
C GLY A 15 26.91 -27.25 9.21
N VAL A 16 26.64 -26.66 8.05
CA VAL A 16 25.80 -25.47 7.90
C VAL A 16 24.41 -25.86 7.40
N ASN A 17 23.37 -25.33 8.04
CA ASN A 17 22.00 -25.43 7.56
C ASN A 17 21.78 -24.44 6.40
N VAL A 18 21.45 -24.96 5.24
CA VAL A 18 21.13 -24.20 4.03
C VAL A 18 19.64 -24.32 3.77
N LEU A 19 18.93 -23.19 3.72
CA LEU A 19 17.56 -23.09 3.24
C LEU A 19 17.58 -22.60 1.79
N VAL A 20 16.87 -23.31 0.91
CA VAL A 20 16.63 -22.88 -0.47
C VAL A 20 15.17 -22.54 -0.60
N ILE A 21 14.87 -21.34 -1.13
CA ILE A 21 13.51 -20.85 -1.39
C ILE A 21 13.31 -20.53 -2.89
N PRO A 22 12.10 -20.71 -3.44
CA PRO A 22 11.76 -20.22 -4.78
C PRO A 22 11.91 -18.70 -4.91
N GLN A 23 12.18 -18.21 -6.12
CA GLN A 23 12.27 -16.77 -6.40
C GLN A 23 11.01 -16.01 -5.95
N SER A 24 9.82 -16.55 -6.21
CA SER A 24 8.56 -15.93 -5.80
C SER A 24 8.40 -15.77 -4.29
N MET A 25 9.09 -16.59 -3.48
CA MET A 25 9.15 -16.38 -2.03
C MET A 25 10.22 -15.36 -1.64
N ALA A 26 11.34 -15.35 -2.37
CA ALA A 26 12.44 -14.41 -2.14
C ALA A 26 12.03 -12.95 -2.41
N GLU A 27 11.11 -12.70 -3.34
CA GLU A 27 10.56 -11.37 -3.63
C GLU A 27 9.74 -10.79 -2.45
N SER A 28 9.32 -11.65 -1.52
CA SER A 28 8.58 -11.30 -0.30
C SER A 28 9.39 -11.57 0.99
N ALA A 29 10.71 -11.74 0.85
CA ALA A 29 11.59 -12.15 1.94
C ALA A 29 12.34 -10.97 2.57
N ILE A 30 12.48 -11.01 3.90
CA ILE A 30 13.42 -10.17 4.64
C ILE A 30 14.10 -11.00 5.73
N VAL A 31 15.41 -10.76 5.94
CA VAL A 31 16.17 -11.40 7.03
C VAL A 31 16.46 -10.35 8.10
N ILE A 32 16.04 -10.64 9.34
CA ILE A 32 16.21 -9.76 10.51
C ILE A 32 16.65 -10.64 11.67
N ASP A 33 17.73 -10.28 12.35
CA ASP A 33 18.30 -11.03 13.48
C ASP A 33 18.46 -12.54 13.23
N ASN A 34 18.95 -12.86 12.03
CA ASN A 34 19.17 -14.24 11.56
C ASN A 34 17.88 -15.09 11.46
N GLN A 35 16.72 -14.45 11.41
CA GLN A 35 15.42 -15.05 11.06
C GLN A 35 14.95 -14.52 9.70
N LEU A 36 14.49 -15.43 8.86
CA LEU A 36 13.83 -15.14 7.59
C LEU A 36 12.33 -14.96 7.83
N PHE A 37 11.80 -13.83 7.39
CA PHE A 37 10.38 -13.55 7.30
C PHE A 37 9.97 -13.57 5.83
N LEU A 38 8.92 -14.33 5.49
CA LEU A 38 8.23 -14.24 4.21
C LEU A 38 6.87 -13.62 4.48
N SER A 39 6.54 -12.50 3.83
CA SER A 39 5.28 -11.81 4.11
C SER A 39 4.60 -11.22 2.87
N GLU A 40 3.27 -11.27 2.86
CA GLU A 40 2.44 -10.54 1.88
C GLU A 40 2.41 -9.02 2.17
N ALA A 41 2.87 -8.62 3.35
CA ALA A 41 2.94 -7.23 3.79
C ALA A 41 4.40 -6.74 3.83
N LEU A 42 4.58 -5.42 3.86
CA LEU A 42 5.89 -4.82 4.12
C LEU A 42 6.27 -5.05 5.58
N VAL A 43 7.35 -5.78 5.82
CA VAL A 43 7.94 -5.99 7.15
C VAL A 43 9.28 -5.30 7.21
N LEU A 44 9.50 -4.45 8.21
CA LEU A 44 10.74 -3.70 8.39
C LEU A 44 11.17 -3.70 9.87
N PRO A 45 12.47 -3.65 10.18
CA PRO A 45 12.94 -3.41 11.54
C PRO A 45 12.46 -2.07 12.09
N ASP A 46 12.08 -2.03 13.36
CA ASP A 46 11.64 -0.84 14.09
C ASP A 46 12.08 -0.90 15.56
N ASN A 47 13.30 -0.43 15.82
CA ASN A 47 13.99 -0.60 17.10
C ASN A 47 14.07 -2.10 17.48
N ASP A 48 13.62 -2.47 18.67
CA ASP A 48 13.58 -3.84 19.18
C ASP A 48 12.35 -4.65 18.69
N GLN A 49 11.61 -4.12 17.72
CA GLN A 49 10.39 -4.73 17.17
C GLN A 49 10.45 -4.77 15.64
N LEU A 50 9.46 -5.43 15.05
CA LEU A 50 9.22 -5.38 13.62
C LEU A 50 7.96 -4.56 13.36
N ARG A 51 7.94 -3.78 12.28
CA ARG A 51 6.73 -3.12 11.82
C ARG A 51 6.21 -3.82 10.57
N LEU A 52 4.94 -4.22 10.61
CA LEU A 52 4.20 -4.71 9.46
C LEU A 52 3.29 -3.59 8.95
N ILE A 53 3.34 -3.28 7.65
CA ILE A 53 2.50 -2.28 6.99
C ILE A 53 1.80 -2.94 5.80
N SER A 54 0.50 -2.75 5.67
CA SER A 54 -0.28 -3.34 4.57
C SER A 54 -1.54 -2.56 4.25
N GLN A 55 -1.94 -2.56 2.98
CA GLN A 55 -3.28 -2.13 2.54
C GLN A 55 -4.30 -3.27 2.58
N GLN A 56 -3.87 -4.48 2.93
CA GLN A 56 -4.72 -5.66 3.11
C GLN A 56 -5.01 -5.88 4.59
N ALA A 57 -6.25 -6.23 4.91
CA ALA A 57 -6.66 -6.52 6.27
C ALA A 57 -6.23 -7.91 6.76
N ASP A 58 -5.89 -8.84 5.87
CA ASP A 58 -5.41 -10.18 6.20
C ASP A 58 -4.09 -10.41 5.47
N ASN A 59 -3.05 -10.77 6.20
CA ASN A 59 -1.69 -10.87 5.68
C ASN A 59 -1.02 -12.13 6.22
N ARG A 60 -0.44 -12.94 5.34
CA ARG A 60 0.37 -14.08 5.76
C ARG A 60 1.79 -13.66 6.12
N VAL A 61 2.29 -14.25 7.21
CA VAL A 61 3.68 -14.12 7.67
C VAL A 61 4.20 -15.52 7.98
N HIS A 62 5.34 -15.88 7.39
CA HIS A 62 6.04 -17.12 7.66
C HIS A 62 7.42 -16.81 8.22
N VAL A 63 7.82 -17.54 9.26
CA VAL A 63 9.09 -17.31 9.97
C VAL A 63 9.94 -18.57 9.92
N TYR A 64 11.22 -18.41 9.55
CA TYR A 64 12.22 -19.47 9.57
C TYR A 64 13.50 -19.00 10.28
N PRO A 65 14.15 -19.85 11.09
CA PRO A 65 13.67 -21.16 11.53
C PRO A 65 12.50 -21.02 12.50
N ALA A 66 11.66 -22.05 12.58
CA ALA A 66 10.58 -22.14 13.54
C ALA A 66 11.12 -21.96 14.97
N SER A 67 10.38 -21.18 15.77
CA SER A 67 10.74 -20.77 17.11
C SER A 67 9.74 -21.28 18.13
N LYS A 68 10.19 -21.50 19.37
CA LYS A 68 9.27 -21.77 20.48
C LYS A 68 8.53 -20.52 20.94
N ARG A 69 8.97 -19.34 20.52
CA ARG A 69 8.32 -18.07 20.80
C ARG A 69 7.35 -17.78 19.67
N PRO A 70 6.04 -17.70 19.93
CA PRO A 70 5.07 -17.38 18.89
C PRO A 70 5.14 -15.89 18.55
N LEU A 71 4.96 -15.57 17.27
CA LEU A 71 4.77 -14.21 16.81
C LEU A 71 3.58 -13.57 17.52
N LYS A 72 3.78 -12.38 18.08
CA LYS A 72 2.73 -11.54 18.65
C LYS A 72 2.64 -10.24 17.87
N ALA A 73 1.46 -9.63 17.88
CA ALA A 73 1.24 -8.31 17.28
C ALA A 73 0.52 -7.38 18.25
N GLN A 74 0.87 -6.10 18.18
CA GLN A 74 0.07 -4.99 18.67
C GLN A 74 -0.53 -4.24 17.47
N GLY A 75 -1.83 -3.94 17.52
CA GLY A 75 -2.55 -3.31 16.41
C GLY A 75 -3.17 -4.29 15.39
N ALA A 76 -2.98 -5.60 15.59
CA ALA A 76 -3.60 -6.66 14.81
C ALA A 76 -3.82 -7.91 15.68
N VAL A 77 -4.68 -8.81 15.21
CA VAL A 77 -4.85 -10.16 15.76
C VAL A 77 -3.92 -11.11 15.02
N VAL A 78 -3.13 -11.92 15.74
CA VAL A 78 -2.32 -13.00 15.15
C VAL A 78 -3.04 -14.33 15.33
N ARG A 79 -3.21 -15.06 14.24
CA ARG A 79 -3.69 -16.46 14.24
C ARG A 79 -2.53 -17.36 13.85
N VAL A 80 -2.37 -18.47 14.55
CA VAL A 80 -1.37 -19.49 14.21
C VAL A 80 -1.96 -20.40 13.15
N ASP A 81 -1.26 -20.54 12.03
CA ASP A 81 -1.67 -21.37 10.92
C ASP A 81 -0.82 -22.63 10.82
N LYS A 82 -1.25 -23.54 9.95
CA LYS A 82 -0.42 -24.68 9.59
C LYS A 82 0.90 -24.18 8.96
N PRO A 83 2.06 -24.70 9.40
CA PRO A 83 3.35 -24.39 8.80
C PRO A 83 3.32 -24.53 7.28
N LEU A 84 3.89 -23.53 6.61
CA LEU A 84 4.00 -23.50 5.15
C LEU A 84 4.86 -24.70 4.70
N PHE A 85 5.98 -24.93 5.39
CA PHE A 85 6.88 -26.06 5.20
C PHE A 85 7.53 -26.47 6.53
N ASN A 86 8.22 -27.61 6.53
CA ASN A 86 8.93 -28.09 7.71
C ASN A 86 9.99 -27.06 8.17
N GLY A 87 9.99 -26.74 9.46
CA GLY A 87 10.88 -25.74 10.04
C GLY A 87 10.42 -24.29 9.88
N PHE A 88 9.21 -24.03 9.40
CA PHE A 88 8.57 -22.71 9.45
C PHE A 88 7.49 -22.64 10.52
N ASP A 89 7.30 -21.47 11.09
CA ASP A 89 6.02 -21.07 11.70
C ASP A 89 5.23 -20.24 10.70
N SER A 90 3.91 -20.39 10.69
CA SER A 90 2.99 -19.64 9.81
C SER A 90 1.95 -18.91 10.63
N TYR A 91 1.66 -17.67 10.24
CA TYR A 91 0.69 -16.83 10.90
C TYR A 91 -0.15 -16.05 9.90
N SER A 92 -1.40 -15.78 10.28
CA SER A 92 -2.24 -14.75 9.68
C SER A 92 -2.28 -13.55 10.61
N VAL A 93 -1.85 -12.39 10.12
CA VAL A 93 -1.90 -11.10 10.82
C VAL A 93 -3.10 -10.33 10.29
N VAL A 94 -4.12 -10.21 11.13
CA VAL A 94 -5.46 -9.73 10.75
C VAL A 94 -5.77 -8.41 11.43
N PHE A 95 -6.00 -7.38 10.62
CA PHE A 95 -6.43 -6.06 11.04
C PHE A 95 -7.95 -5.97 11.13
N GLU A 96 -8.44 -5.12 12.04
CA GLU A 96 -9.82 -4.68 12.00
C GLU A 96 -10.03 -3.80 10.77
N VAL A 97 -10.98 -4.18 9.92
CA VAL A 97 -11.28 -3.44 8.69
C VAL A 97 -11.87 -2.08 9.06
N GLN A 98 -11.14 -1.02 8.72
CA GLN A 98 -11.60 0.36 8.88
C GLN A 98 -11.97 0.91 7.50
N LYS A 99 -13.12 1.59 7.44
CA LYS A 99 -13.60 2.28 6.24
C LYS A 99 -13.62 3.77 6.52
N PRO A 100 -12.53 4.51 6.21
CA PRO A 100 -12.50 5.94 6.41
C PRO A 100 -13.65 6.60 5.64
N ASP A 101 -14.38 7.46 6.34
CA ASP A 101 -15.45 8.25 5.74
C ASP A 101 -14.84 9.50 5.12
N VAL A 102 -14.83 9.54 3.79
CA VAL A 102 -14.34 10.66 3.00
C VAL A 102 -15.41 11.06 1.99
N THR A 103 -15.82 12.32 2.02
CA THR A 103 -16.80 12.88 1.10
C THR A 103 -16.09 13.66 -0.01
N PHE A 104 -16.44 13.36 -1.26
CA PHE A 104 -16.02 14.11 -2.44
C PHE A 104 -17.18 14.94 -2.95
N THR A 105 -17.02 16.25 -3.05
CA THR A 105 -18.06 17.14 -3.60
C THR A 105 -17.55 17.81 -4.88
N LYS A 106 -18.26 17.60 -5.99
CA LYS A 106 -17.96 18.24 -7.26
C LYS A 106 -18.35 19.72 -7.20
N ILE A 107 -17.39 20.60 -7.43
CA ILE A 107 -17.61 22.06 -7.48
C ILE A 107 -17.75 22.54 -8.93
N SER A 108 -16.95 21.98 -9.84
CA SER A 108 -17.01 22.23 -11.27
C SER A 108 -16.57 20.98 -12.05
N ALA A 109 -16.54 21.05 -13.39
CA ALA A 109 -16.02 19.96 -14.21
C ALA A 109 -14.60 19.51 -13.84
N ASN A 110 -13.79 20.43 -13.31
CA ASN A 110 -12.37 20.22 -13.03
C ASN A 110 -11.96 20.48 -11.57
N LYS A 111 -12.92 20.58 -10.65
CA LYS A 111 -12.64 20.88 -9.24
C LYS A 111 -13.53 20.09 -8.31
N TYR A 112 -12.92 19.52 -7.27
CA TYR A 112 -13.59 18.81 -6.19
C TYR A 112 -13.10 19.30 -4.84
N THR A 113 -13.97 19.29 -3.83
CA THR A 113 -13.54 19.31 -2.43
C THR A 113 -13.54 17.90 -1.87
N VAL A 114 -12.63 17.65 -0.92
CA VAL A 114 -12.50 16.39 -0.21
C VAL A 114 -12.54 16.68 1.28
N ARG A 115 -13.52 16.10 1.97
CA ARG A 115 -13.68 16.20 3.43
C ARG A 115 -13.46 14.85 4.07
N VAL A 116 -12.59 14.80 5.08
CA VAL A 116 -12.36 13.59 5.89
C VAL A 116 -13.24 13.67 7.13
N ASN A 117 -14.27 12.83 7.21
CA ASN A 117 -15.27 12.86 8.28
C ASN A 117 -14.92 11.95 9.46
N SER A 118 -14.12 10.91 9.24
CA SER A 118 -13.67 9.96 10.27
C SER A 118 -12.30 10.32 10.84
N ASP A 119 -12.02 9.94 12.09
CA ASP A 119 -10.65 9.97 12.59
C ASP A 119 -9.83 8.87 11.93
N ILE A 120 -8.75 9.26 11.25
CA ILE A 120 -7.84 8.35 10.54
C ILE A 120 -6.53 8.13 11.30
N SER A 121 -6.42 8.63 12.54
CA SER A 121 -5.19 8.62 13.34
C SER A 121 -4.74 7.22 13.78
N THR A 122 -5.67 6.26 13.80
CA THR A 122 -5.45 4.84 14.16
C THR A 122 -4.81 4.05 13.03
N LEU A 123 -4.95 4.50 11.78
CA LEU A 123 -4.36 3.87 10.61
C LEU A 123 -2.89 4.26 10.45
N ASN A 124 -2.15 3.50 9.64
CA ASN A 124 -0.83 3.95 9.20
C ASN A 124 -0.97 5.14 8.24
N ASP A 125 -1.89 5.02 7.29
CA ASP A 125 -2.23 6.04 6.31
C ASP A 125 -3.65 5.81 5.76
N VAL A 126 -4.17 6.81 5.08
CA VAL A 126 -5.31 6.70 4.17
C VAL A 126 -4.87 7.28 2.84
N PHE A 127 -4.99 6.50 1.78
CA PHE A 127 -4.71 6.95 0.43
C PHE A 127 -6.00 7.28 -0.30
N LEU A 128 -6.01 8.40 -1.01
CA LEU A 128 -6.99 8.68 -2.04
C LEU A 128 -6.41 8.21 -3.36
N ARG A 129 -7.07 7.25 -4.02
CA ARG A 129 -6.77 6.86 -5.40
C ARG A 129 -7.73 7.56 -6.33
N ILE A 130 -7.18 8.40 -7.20
CA ILE A 130 -7.97 9.25 -8.09
C ILE A 130 -7.71 8.77 -9.52
N ASP A 131 -8.68 8.10 -10.12
CA ASP A 131 -8.62 7.70 -11.52
C ASP A 131 -9.13 8.87 -12.38
N TYR A 132 -8.22 9.50 -13.10
CA TYR A 132 -8.53 10.58 -14.02
C TYR A 132 -7.67 10.51 -15.27
N VAL A 133 -8.16 11.09 -16.36
CA VAL A 133 -7.40 11.43 -17.56
C VAL A 133 -7.40 12.94 -17.69
N GLY A 134 -6.22 13.52 -17.83
CA GLY A 134 -6.01 14.96 -17.96
C GLY A 134 -4.52 15.22 -18.18
N ASP A 135 -4.10 16.47 -18.00
CA ASP A 135 -2.69 16.84 -18.05
C ASP A 135 -2.04 16.62 -16.67
N ARG A 136 -2.58 17.31 -15.66
CA ARG A 136 -2.12 17.23 -14.27
C ARG A 136 -3.24 17.48 -13.29
N ALA A 137 -3.06 17.02 -12.06
CA ALA A 137 -3.93 17.30 -10.93
C ALA A 137 -3.14 17.96 -9.81
N LEU A 138 -3.78 18.88 -9.10
CA LEU A 138 -3.21 19.61 -7.96
C LEU A 138 -4.10 19.39 -6.73
N ALA A 139 -3.49 19.23 -5.57
CA ALA A 139 -4.17 19.19 -4.28
C ALA A 139 -3.79 20.41 -3.45
N PHE A 140 -4.76 21.04 -2.81
CA PHE A 140 -4.55 22.20 -1.94
C PHE A 140 -5.25 22.00 -0.60
N ILE A 141 -4.69 22.58 0.45
CA ILE A 141 -5.38 22.77 1.74
C ILE A 141 -5.17 24.22 2.14
N ASP A 142 -6.25 24.94 2.47
CA ASP A 142 -6.21 26.35 2.88
C ASP A 142 -5.41 27.24 1.91
N GLY A 143 -5.64 27.05 0.60
CA GLY A 143 -4.94 27.77 -0.49
C GLY A 143 -3.47 27.39 -0.70
N THR A 144 -2.89 26.53 0.13
CA THR A 144 -1.50 26.06 0.00
C THR A 144 -1.44 24.79 -0.83
N LEU A 145 -0.58 24.77 -1.86
CA LEU A 145 -0.34 23.57 -2.67
C LEU A 145 0.25 22.47 -1.78
N LEU A 146 -0.43 21.33 -1.73
CA LEU A 146 0.01 20.14 -1.05
C LEU A 146 0.97 19.34 -1.92
N THR A 147 0.50 18.97 -3.11
CA THR A 147 1.24 18.21 -4.12
C THR A 147 0.50 18.29 -5.44
N ASP A 148 1.22 17.96 -6.51
CA ASP A 148 0.71 17.76 -7.85
C ASP A 148 0.92 16.32 -8.33
N HIS A 149 0.30 15.99 -9.47
CA HIS A 149 0.46 14.73 -10.16
C HIS A 149 0.32 14.95 -11.66
N PHE A 150 1.37 14.64 -12.43
CA PHE A 150 1.30 14.60 -13.89
C PHE A 150 0.72 13.27 -14.34
N TYR A 151 -0.25 13.33 -15.25
CA TYR A 151 -0.93 12.14 -15.73
C TYR A 151 0.00 11.27 -16.57
N HIS A 152 0.12 10.00 -16.20
CA HIS A 152 0.99 9.03 -16.86
C HIS A 152 0.30 7.66 -17.01
N GLY A 153 -1.04 7.66 -17.11
CA GLY A 153 -1.84 6.44 -17.35
C GLY A 153 -2.13 5.59 -16.12
N ARG A 154 -1.78 6.06 -14.91
CA ARG A 154 -2.10 5.40 -13.64
C ARG A 154 -2.91 6.32 -12.74
N PRO A 155 -3.78 5.78 -11.86
CA PRO A 155 -4.45 6.56 -10.83
C PRO A 155 -3.43 7.31 -9.97
N TRP A 156 -3.78 8.53 -9.59
CA TRP A 156 -2.99 9.28 -8.63
C TRP A 156 -3.24 8.74 -7.23
N GLU A 157 -2.19 8.25 -6.56
CA GLU A 157 -2.22 7.89 -5.15
C GLU A 157 -1.76 9.07 -4.28
N LEU A 158 -2.65 9.58 -3.43
CA LEU A 158 -2.40 10.70 -2.54
C LEU A 158 -2.52 10.26 -1.07
N SER A 159 -1.41 10.27 -0.34
CA SER A 159 -1.36 10.01 1.11
C SER A 159 -1.99 11.17 1.90
N LEU A 160 -2.80 10.84 2.91
CA LEU A 160 -3.39 11.80 3.83
C LEU A 160 -2.64 11.92 5.16
N ARG A 161 -1.78 10.96 5.51
CA ARG A 161 -1.09 10.88 6.81
C ARG A 161 -0.43 12.19 7.24
N ALA A 162 0.39 12.78 6.38
CA ALA A 162 1.15 13.99 6.71
C ALA A 162 0.26 15.23 6.94
N LYS A 163 -1.01 15.17 6.51
CA LYS A 163 -1.98 16.28 6.58
C LYS A 163 -3.22 15.95 7.40
N ALA A 164 -3.26 14.79 8.07
CA ALA A 164 -4.41 14.34 8.83
C ALA A 164 -4.88 15.39 9.86
N ALA A 165 -3.96 16.10 10.51
CA ALA A 165 -4.30 17.16 11.45
C ALA A 165 -5.00 18.37 10.78
N ALA A 166 -4.52 18.81 9.61
CA ALA A 166 -5.12 19.92 8.87
C ALA A 166 -6.50 19.53 8.32
N LEU A 167 -6.65 18.29 7.86
CA LEU A 167 -7.89 17.76 7.30
C LEU A 167 -9.03 17.60 8.33
N LYS A 168 -8.74 17.71 9.64
CA LYS A 168 -9.77 17.78 10.69
C LYS A 168 -10.51 19.13 10.70
N GLN A 169 -9.93 20.17 10.11
CA GLN A 169 -10.44 21.53 10.18
C GLN A 169 -10.76 22.12 8.81
N GLN A 170 -10.08 21.64 7.77
CA GLN A 170 -10.07 22.23 6.43
C GLN A 170 -10.35 21.14 5.40
N ASP A 171 -11.19 21.45 4.41
CA ASP A 171 -11.36 20.59 3.24
C ASP A 171 -10.14 20.71 2.33
N MET A 172 -9.76 19.60 1.70
CA MET A 172 -8.80 19.62 0.61
C MET A 172 -9.51 19.98 -0.69
N VAL A 173 -8.86 20.73 -1.57
CA VAL A 173 -9.33 21.03 -2.92
C VAL A 173 -8.49 20.27 -3.94
N LEU A 174 -9.13 19.49 -4.79
CA LEU A 174 -8.52 18.88 -5.96
C LEU A 174 -8.84 19.72 -7.20
N PHE A 175 -7.83 20.04 -7.99
CA PHE A 175 -7.97 20.82 -9.22
C PHE A 175 -7.27 20.12 -10.40
N PHE A 176 -8.03 19.78 -11.41
CA PHE A 176 -7.58 19.00 -12.56
C PHE A 176 -7.43 19.89 -13.79
N HIS A 177 -6.34 19.71 -14.52
CA HIS A 177 -6.08 20.41 -15.77
C HIS A 177 -6.43 19.49 -16.94
N PRO A 178 -7.19 19.97 -17.93
CA PRO A 178 -7.45 19.20 -19.13
C PRO A 178 -6.16 18.94 -19.90
N LEU A 179 -6.07 17.77 -20.53
CA LEU A 179 -5.06 17.48 -21.54
C LEU A 179 -5.49 18.16 -22.85
N HIS A 180 -4.58 18.86 -23.52
CA HIS A 180 -4.87 19.46 -24.83
C HIS A 180 -4.30 18.60 -25.97
N ALA A 181 -5.05 18.51 -27.06
CA ALA A 181 -4.72 17.62 -28.19
C ALA A 181 -3.41 17.99 -28.90
N ASP A 182 -2.96 19.24 -28.77
CA ASP A 182 -1.74 19.77 -29.37
C ASP A 182 -0.48 19.59 -28.50
N TYR A 183 -0.62 19.08 -27.28
CA TYR A 183 0.53 18.83 -26.40
C TYR A 183 1.41 17.70 -26.94
N GLU A 184 2.73 17.90 -26.92
CA GLU A 184 3.69 16.94 -27.47
C GLU A 184 3.57 15.55 -26.82
N GLN A 185 3.27 15.50 -25.52
CA GLN A 185 3.07 14.27 -24.78
C GLN A 185 1.97 13.39 -25.36
N VAL A 186 0.91 13.98 -25.94
CA VAL A 186 -0.22 13.25 -26.56
C VAL A 186 0.27 12.33 -27.68
N LYS A 187 1.29 12.73 -28.44
CA LYS A 187 1.82 11.95 -29.57
C LYS A 187 2.44 10.61 -29.14
N THR A 188 2.87 10.51 -27.89
CA THR A 188 3.49 9.30 -27.32
C THR A 188 2.54 8.46 -26.49
N MET A 189 1.35 8.96 -26.17
CA MET A 189 0.36 8.26 -25.37
C MET A 189 -0.49 7.33 -26.23
N THR A 190 -0.83 6.16 -25.69
CA THR A 190 -1.71 5.19 -26.34
C THR A 190 -3.00 5.05 -25.54
N ALA A 191 -4.09 4.64 -26.23
CA ALA A 191 -5.39 4.40 -25.61
C ALA A 191 -6.00 5.59 -24.85
N LEU A 192 -5.77 6.82 -25.32
CA LEU A 192 -6.49 7.99 -24.81
C LEU A 192 -7.95 7.97 -25.27
N PRO A 193 -8.91 8.36 -24.40
CA PRO A 193 -10.25 8.70 -24.82
C PRO A 193 -10.27 9.83 -25.87
N GLU A 194 -11.42 10.02 -26.52
CA GLU A 194 -11.60 11.11 -27.48
C GLU A 194 -11.50 12.49 -26.82
N PHE A 195 -10.92 13.44 -27.57
CA PHE A 195 -10.87 14.83 -27.16
C PHE A 195 -12.17 15.54 -27.57
N GLU A 196 -12.78 16.25 -26.64
CA GLU A 196 -13.92 17.12 -26.88
C GLU A 196 -13.42 18.57 -26.99
N GLN A 197 -13.72 19.23 -28.12
CA GLN A 197 -13.30 20.61 -28.38
C GLN A 197 -11.77 20.83 -28.22
N GLY A 198 -10.97 19.82 -28.55
CA GLY A 198 -9.51 19.86 -28.44
C GLY A 198 -8.96 19.63 -27.03
N THR A 199 -9.82 19.30 -26.06
CA THR A 199 -9.44 19.01 -24.67
C THR A 199 -9.95 17.65 -24.20
N LEU A 200 -9.25 17.06 -23.24
CA LEU A 200 -9.63 15.81 -22.61
C LEU A 200 -9.48 15.94 -21.10
N LEU A 201 -10.59 15.88 -20.39
CA LEU A 201 -10.64 15.79 -18.94
C LEU A 201 -11.74 14.83 -18.52
N ASN A 202 -11.35 13.72 -17.91
CA ASN A 202 -12.29 12.72 -17.43
C ASN A 202 -11.88 12.24 -16.04
N ILE A 203 -12.67 12.58 -15.01
CA ILE A 203 -12.50 12.08 -13.65
C ILE A 203 -13.41 10.86 -13.53
N ARG A 204 -12.82 9.67 -13.53
CA ARG A 204 -13.53 8.38 -13.60
C ARG A 204 -13.98 7.88 -12.23
N GLY A 205 -13.23 8.19 -11.18
CA GLY A 205 -13.60 7.76 -9.84
C GLY A 205 -12.60 8.13 -8.77
N PHE A 206 -13.05 7.94 -7.53
CA PHE A 206 -12.29 8.10 -6.31
C PHE A 206 -12.40 6.82 -5.50
N GLU A 207 -11.29 6.33 -4.99
CA GLU A 207 -11.24 5.22 -4.05
C GLU A 207 -10.48 5.68 -2.80
N VAL A 208 -10.96 5.22 -1.64
CA VAL A 208 -10.38 5.49 -0.33
C VAL A 208 -9.79 4.20 0.19
N VAL A 209 -8.47 4.16 0.37
CA VAL A 209 -7.74 2.95 0.74
C VAL A 209 -7.09 3.15 2.11
N ALA A 210 -7.51 2.35 3.08
CA ALA A 210 -6.87 2.31 4.39
C ALA A 210 -5.56 1.53 4.32
N GLU A 211 -4.52 2.05 4.95
CA GLU A 211 -3.27 1.33 5.20
C GLU A 211 -3.10 1.11 6.70
N TYR A 212 -2.85 -0.15 7.05
CA TYR A 212 -2.75 -0.62 8.42
C TYR A 212 -1.28 -0.74 8.85
N LYS A 213 -1.05 -0.74 10.16
CA LYS A 213 0.25 -1.06 10.76
C LYS A 213 0.07 -1.94 11.99
N ALA A 214 0.98 -2.88 12.18
CA ALA A 214 1.14 -3.63 13.42
C ALA A 214 2.60 -3.63 13.85
N SER A 215 2.82 -3.66 15.16
CA SER A 215 4.15 -3.93 15.72
C SER A 215 4.21 -5.41 16.07
N LEU A 216 5.17 -6.14 15.49
CA LEU A 216 5.35 -7.56 15.71
C LEU A 216 6.55 -7.83 16.62
N THR A 217 6.43 -8.84 17.47
CA THR A 217 7.50 -9.33 18.34
C THR A 217 7.58 -10.85 18.25
N ASN A 218 8.79 -11.39 18.15
CA ASN A 218 9.09 -12.81 18.04
C ASN A 218 10.18 -13.24 19.04
#